data_AF-A0A1I3V9V2-F1
#
_entry.id   AF-A0A1I3V9V2-F1
#
_cell.length_a   1.000
_cell.length_b   1.000
_cell.length_c   1.000
_cell.angle_alpha   90.00
_cell.angle_beta   90.00
_cell.angle_gamma   90.00
#
_symmetry.space_group_name_H-M   'P 1'
#
loop_
_entity.id
_entity.type
_entity.pdbx_description
1 polymer ?
#
loop_
_entity_poly.entity_id
_entity_poly.type
_entity_poly.pdbx_seq_one_letter_code
_entity_poly.pdbx_strand_id
1 'polypeptide(L)'
;MKTRLLRLLGPLVALGLATTAAQARDIVRIGVLDYWHTEHSLDQWQPTQDALNRALPDYDFRIEGLDLYALDTGLAEHRLDFVITNPGNYAVLEHDHGISRIATAQSDLPVASTVIARSGMERLTELAGKRLAIVAPEAFGGFQVIWSEMQKVDTRLPAQVELVTTGYPMQQVAEAVLAGRADAGVLRSCMLEDLQTSDPDRFGALTAFALNPEASATTQCATSSAIYPGWPFAKAPQTTPELAKQVAVALLQMETGNLWTVPLDYQPVHELMRELQIGPYARTGPVSVQEFIADYREWLIVFAAALMFWALYSVRIETLVRRRTRALDEANAHLKDEMIERQRAEAADRQHLRELEHVARLSILGEMASSIAHELNQPLSAISNYAQGCLLRIKAGRFSEEDMKRASEEMAGQAERAALVVKRIRAFVRKRESQRAPVDIAALLEDSAAIYAASTNRAGVSVDLALADDLPPVMADRVQLQQVILNLVQNAIDAMGETPPQERGLIIRAARHDDPSRGAGLCLSVRDHGHGMTPQAMEHFAEAFYTTKPEGVGLGLALSRSIVEAHEGWMRAEQPEDGRGLRVVIWLPAGDQDEL
;
A
#
# COMPACT_ATOMS: atom_id res chain seq x y z
N MET A 1 13.53 -33.23 -64.64
CA MET A 1 12.79 -32.24 -65.46
C MET A 1 13.55 -30.92 -65.35
N LYS A 2 14.43 -30.61 -66.33
CA LYS A 2 14.21 -29.64 -67.43
C LYS A 2 13.99 -28.23 -66.85
N THR A 3 14.85 -27.20 -67.00
CA THR A 3 15.70 -26.77 -68.14
C THR A 3 16.69 -25.71 -67.58
N ARG A 4 18.04 -25.88 -67.59
CA ARG A 4 19.04 -25.43 -68.61
C ARG A 4 18.89 -23.94 -69.00
N LEU A 5 19.89 -23.03 -68.88
CA LEU A 5 21.25 -23.00 -69.47
C LEU A 5 22.03 -21.85 -68.73
N LEU A 6 23.26 -21.96 -68.18
CA LEU A 6 24.61 -22.25 -68.71
C LEU A 6 25.44 -21.00 -69.12
N ARG A 7 26.61 -20.84 -68.45
CA ARG A 7 27.93 -20.36 -68.95
C ARG A 7 28.07 -18.83 -69.24
N LEU A 8 29.17 -18.13 -68.92
CA LEU A 8 30.59 -18.49 -68.94
C LEU A 8 31.44 -17.56 -68.03
N LEU A 9 32.54 -18.14 -67.53
CA LEU A 9 33.70 -17.52 -66.88
C LEU A 9 34.50 -16.59 -67.80
N GLY A 10 35.21 -15.62 -67.20
CA GLY A 10 36.42 -15.00 -67.75
C GLY A 10 37.09 -14.04 -66.74
N PRO A 11 38.32 -14.32 -66.24
CA PRO A 11 39.05 -13.46 -65.29
C PRO A 11 40.08 -12.56 -66.01
N LEU A 12 40.29 -11.33 -65.55
CA LEU A 12 41.45 -10.49 -65.87
C LEU A 12 41.62 -9.45 -64.76
N VAL A 13 42.54 -9.70 -63.81
CA VAL A 13 43.91 -9.12 -63.78
C VAL A 13 43.89 -7.60 -63.67
N ALA A 14 44.20 -7.15 -62.47
CA ALA A 14 44.46 -5.76 -62.10
C ALA A 14 45.69 -5.22 -62.85
N LEU A 15 45.51 -4.08 -63.53
CA LEU A 15 46.60 -3.19 -63.92
C LEU A 15 46.43 -1.91 -63.10
N GLY A 16 47.40 -1.63 -62.24
CA GLY A 16 47.45 -0.42 -61.44
C GLY A 16 47.57 0.83 -62.31
N LEU A 17 46.61 1.73 -62.16
CA LEU A 17 46.77 3.14 -62.49
C LEU A 17 46.75 3.89 -61.15
N ALA A 18 47.89 4.50 -60.84
CA ALA A 18 47.99 5.50 -59.78
C ALA A 18 47.08 6.68 -60.16
N THR A 19 45.84 6.65 -59.67
CA THR A 19 45.02 7.85 -59.60
C THR A 19 45.57 8.70 -58.48
N THR A 20 46.22 9.81 -58.81
CA THR A 20 46.30 10.98 -57.94
C THR A 20 44.89 11.25 -57.46
N ALA A 21 44.58 10.84 -56.23
CA ALA A 21 43.34 11.21 -55.58
C ALA A 21 43.39 12.73 -55.44
N ALA A 22 42.60 13.45 -56.24
CA ALA A 22 42.29 14.83 -55.97
C ALA A 22 41.76 14.85 -54.53
N GLN A 23 42.52 15.44 -53.62
CA GLN A 23 42.15 15.57 -52.22
C GLN A 23 40.81 16.30 -52.21
N ALA A 24 39.77 15.65 -51.67
CA ALA A 24 38.44 16.24 -51.60
C ALA A 24 38.57 17.53 -50.77
N ARG A 25 38.27 18.69 -51.38
CA ARG A 25 38.28 19.97 -50.68
C ARG A 25 37.21 19.94 -49.61
N ASP A 26 37.57 20.41 -48.41
CA ASP A 26 36.59 20.55 -47.34
C ASP A 26 35.61 21.67 -47.71
N ILE A 27 34.32 21.32 -47.74
CA ILE A 27 33.26 22.25 -48.11
C ILE A 27 32.97 23.14 -46.90
N VAL A 28 33.12 24.45 -47.08
CA VAL A 28 32.83 25.47 -46.06
C VAL A 28 31.58 26.22 -46.48
N ARG A 29 30.52 26.16 -45.66
CA ARG A 29 29.23 26.78 -45.99
C ARG A 29 29.08 28.14 -45.34
N ILE A 30 28.72 29.13 -46.14
CA ILE A 30 28.46 30.50 -45.72
C ILE A 30 26.98 30.80 -45.94
N GLY A 31 26.21 30.88 -44.87
CA GLY A 31 24.81 31.30 -44.95
C GLY A 31 24.72 32.81 -45.10
N VAL A 32 24.00 33.29 -46.11
CA VAL A 32 23.81 34.73 -46.33
C VAL A 32 22.34 35.05 -46.30
N LEU A 33 21.99 36.07 -45.52
CA LEU A 33 20.60 36.51 -45.42
C LEU A 33 20.09 37.02 -46.77
N ASP A 34 19.19 36.26 -47.37
CA ASP A 34 18.55 36.56 -48.65
C ASP A 34 17.07 36.88 -48.44
N TYR A 35 16.74 38.15 -48.61
CA TYR A 35 15.37 38.63 -48.50
C TYR A 35 14.60 38.57 -49.83
N TRP A 36 15.23 38.11 -50.93
CA TRP A 36 14.74 38.21 -52.30
C TRP A 36 14.55 36.87 -53.03
N HIS A 37 14.48 35.74 -52.30
CA HIS A 37 14.37 34.40 -52.88
C HIS A 37 15.53 34.04 -53.83
N THR A 38 16.55 33.43 -53.22
CA THR A 38 17.62 32.54 -53.73
C THR A 38 18.61 33.03 -54.79
N GLU A 39 18.30 33.93 -55.72
CA GLU A 39 19.27 34.30 -56.78
C GLU A 39 20.00 35.63 -56.52
N HIS A 40 19.35 36.62 -55.89
CA HIS A 40 19.90 37.99 -55.78
C HIS A 40 21.08 38.11 -54.79
N SER A 41 21.04 37.41 -53.65
CA SER A 41 22.15 37.44 -52.70
C SER A 41 23.39 36.71 -53.21
N LEU A 42 23.22 35.70 -54.09
CA LEU A 42 24.36 35.00 -54.68
C LEU A 42 25.19 35.96 -55.55
N ASP A 43 24.54 36.74 -56.41
CA ASP A 43 25.22 37.70 -57.29
C ASP A 43 25.96 38.79 -56.50
N GLN A 44 25.36 39.30 -55.42
CA GLN A 44 25.99 40.33 -54.58
C GLN A 44 27.25 39.80 -53.89
N TRP A 45 27.21 38.59 -53.34
CA TRP A 45 28.29 38.05 -52.50
C TRP A 45 29.26 37.13 -53.23
N GLN A 46 29.03 36.84 -54.51
CA GLN A 46 29.92 36.05 -55.37
C GLN A 46 31.39 36.53 -55.34
N PRO A 47 31.71 37.84 -55.39
CA PRO A 47 33.09 38.31 -55.32
C PRO A 47 33.81 37.89 -54.03
N THR A 48 33.07 37.78 -52.92
CA THR A 48 33.60 37.30 -51.64
C THR A 48 33.89 35.81 -51.68
N GLN A 49 32.96 35.01 -52.23
CA GLN A 49 33.19 33.57 -52.41
C GLN A 49 34.43 33.31 -53.28
N ASP A 50 34.54 34.02 -54.41
CA ASP A 50 35.66 33.86 -55.35
C ASP A 50 36.99 34.32 -54.75
N ALA A 51 36.99 35.35 -53.91
CA ALA A 51 38.18 35.77 -53.18
C ALA A 51 38.63 34.72 -52.16
N LEU A 52 37.69 34.17 -51.37
CA LEU A 52 38.00 33.12 -50.39
C LEU A 52 38.52 31.84 -51.06
N ASN A 53 37.87 31.38 -52.13
CA ASN A 53 38.30 30.21 -52.89
C ASN A 53 39.68 30.40 -53.57
N ARG A 54 40.05 31.65 -53.93
CA ARG A 54 41.39 31.96 -54.44
C ARG A 54 42.45 32.01 -53.34
N ALA A 55 42.11 32.60 -52.19
CA ALA A 55 43.04 32.77 -51.07
C ALA A 55 43.32 31.46 -50.33
N LEU A 56 42.34 30.56 -50.27
CA LEU A 56 42.36 29.33 -49.48
C LEU A 56 41.99 28.12 -50.37
N PRO A 57 42.91 27.65 -51.22
CA PRO A 57 42.62 26.65 -52.27
C PRO A 57 42.35 25.23 -51.74
N ASP A 58 42.62 24.97 -50.46
CA ASP A 58 42.36 23.70 -49.78
C ASP A 58 40.88 23.52 -49.42
N TYR A 59 40.11 24.61 -49.40
CA TYR A 59 38.68 24.62 -49.05
C TYR A 59 37.82 24.94 -50.29
N ASP A 60 36.55 24.53 -50.25
CA ASP A 60 35.52 24.91 -51.21
C ASP A 60 34.43 25.73 -50.50
N PHE A 61 34.55 27.05 -50.57
CA PHE A 61 33.59 27.98 -49.98
C PHE A 61 32.34 28.07 -50.85
N ARG A 62 31.18 27.85 -50.23
CA ARG A 62 29.86 27.93 -50.87
C ARG A 62 28.94 28.87 -50.11
N ILE A 63 28.47 29.90 -50.79
CA ILE A 63 27.45 30.81 -50.29
C ILE A 63 26.07 30.22 -50.57
N GLU A 64 25.21 30.22 -49.56
CA GLU A 64 23.81 29.81 -49.65
C GLU A 64 22.94 31.01 -49.23
N GLY A 65 22.06 31.47 -50.13
CA GLY A 65 21.06 32.49 -49.80
C GLY A 65 19.93 31.87 -48.96
N LEU A 66 19.76 32.36 -47.73
CA LEU A 66 18.86 31.79 -46.72
C LEU A 66 18.00 32.89 -46.09
N ASP A 67 16.74 32.60 -45.79
CA ASP A 67 15.90 33.50 -45.00
C ASP A 67 16.30 33.48 -43.51
N LEU A 68 15.64 34.32 -42.70
CA LEU A 68 15.92 34.41 -41.26
C LEU A 68 15.80 33.05 -40.54
N TYR A 69 14.79 32.25 -40.90
CA TYR A 69 14.53 30.96 -40.26
C TYR A 69 15.54 29.89 -40.70
N ALA A 70 15.91 29.88 -41.98
CA ALA A 70 16.86 28.94 -42.54
C ALA A 70 18.30 29.21 -42.06
N LEU A 71 18.65 30.47 -41.78
CA LEU A 71 19.91 30.81 -41.10
C LEU A 71 19.94 30.26 -39.67
N ASP A 72 18.88 30.50 -38.90
CA ASP A 72 18.73 30.00 -37.52
C ASP A 72 18.83 28.46 -37.47
N THR A 73 18.04 27.79 -38.30
CA THR A 73 18.04 26.33 -38.42
C THR A 73 19.40 25.79 -38.89
N GLY A 74 20.02 26.45 -39.88
CA GLY A 74 21.33 26.06 -40.41
C GLY A 74 22.46 26.15 -39.37
N LEU A 75 22.39 27.11 -38.46
CA LEU A 75 23.30 27.22 -37.32
C LEU A 75 23.00 26.17 -36.24
N ALA A 76 21.73 25.98 -35.88
CA ALA A 76 21.29 24.97 -34.90
C ALA A 76 21.71 23.54 -35.30
N GLU A 77 21.62 23.23 -36.59
CA GLU A 77 22.00 21.95 -37.17
C GLU A 77 23.51 21.82 -37.46
N HIS A 78 24.31 22.84 -37.13
CA HIS A 78 25.75 22.91 -37.43
C HIS A 78 26.07 22.74 -38.93
N ARG A 79 25.16 23.15 -39.82
CA ARG A 79 25.36 23.08 -41.28
C ARG A 79 26.15 24.27 -41.82
N LEU A 80 26.13 25.41 -41.13
CA LEU A 80 26.77 26.66 -41.59
C LEU A 80 28.02 26.97 -40.79
N ASP A 81 29.16 27.13 -41.45
CA ASP A 81 30.44 27.49 -40.83
C ASP A 81 30.58 29.00 -40.60
N PHE A 82 29.97 29.78 -41.50
CA PHE A 82 29.96 31.23 -41.43
C PHE A 82 28.59 31.79 -41.80
N VAL A 83 28.31 33.01 -41.33
CA VAL A 83 27.06 33.72 -41.62
C VAL A 83 27.35 35.17 -41.97
N ILE A 84 26.66 35.67 -43.01
CA ILE A 84 26.58 37.10 -43.36
C ILE A 84 25.11 37.52 -43.25
N THR A 85 24.82 38.48 -42.39
CA THR A 85 23.44 38.88 -42.11
C THR A 85 23.34 40.37 -41.81
N ASN A 86 22.13 40.93 -41.70
CA ASN A 86 21.99 42.31 -41.21
C ASN A 86 22.36 42.42 -39.70
N PRO A 87 22.61 43.63 -39.19
CA PRO A 87 23.01 43.81 -37.78
C PRO A 87 21.98 43.32 -36.76
N GLY A 88 20.69 43.54 -36.99
CA GLY A 88 19.63 43.11 -36.07
C GLY A 88 19.56 41.59 -35.92
N ASN A 89 19.58 40.86 -37.03
CA ASN A 89 19.58 39.40 -37.02
C ASN A 89 20.92 38.84 -36.51
N TYR A 90 22.05 39.52 -36.75
CA TYR A 90 23.32 39.15 -36.12
C TYR A 90 23.20 39.13 -34.59
N ALA A 91 22.63 40.17 -33.99
CA ALA A 91 22.49 40.23 -32.53
C ALA A 91 21.58 39.11 -31.96
N VAL A 92 20.59 38.66 -32.72
CA VAL A 92 19.77 37.48 -32.37
C VAL A 92 20.61 36.21 -32.46
N LEU A 93 21.26 35.97 -33.59
CA LEU A 93 22.06 34.76 -33.80
C LEU A 93 23.29 34.68 -32.89
N GLU A 94 23.88 35.82 -32.50
CA GLU A 94 24.97 35.90 -31.52
C GLU A 94 24.49 35.42 -30.14
N HIS A 95 23.28 35.81 -29.73
CA HIS A 95 22.68 35.35 -28.48
C HIS A 95 22.31 33.88 -28.52
N ASP A 96 21.60 33.45 -29.57
CA ASP A 96 21.00 32.12 -29.65
C ASP A 96 22.04 31.03 -29.97
N HIS A 97 23.01 31.33 -30.83
CA HIS A 97 23.99 30.36 -31.34
C HIS A 97 25.43 30.67 -30.97
N GLY A 98 25.74 31.80 -30.33
CA GLY A 98 27.11 32.13 -29.94
C GLY A 98 28.06 32.37 -31.12
N ILE A 99 27.53 32.81 -32.28
CA ILE A 99 28.35 33.18 -33.42
C ILE A 99 29.25 34.38 -33.05
N SER A 100 30.41 34.50 -33.68
CA SER A 100 31.31 35.63 -33.44
C SER A 100 31.78 36.27 -34.74
N ARG A 101 31.53 37.57 -34.85
CA ARG A 101 32.00 38.45 -35.93
C ARG A 101 33.53 38.43 -36.11
N ILE A 102 33.98 38.25 -37.34
CA ILE A 102 35.41 38.24 -37.74
C ILE A 102 35.77 39.33 -38.76
N ALA A 103 34.77 39.88 -39.46
CA ALA A 103 34.89 41.08 -40.28
C ALA A 103 33.55 41.82 -40.34
N THR A 104 33.55 43.05 -40.84
CA THR A 104 32.32 43.78 -41.16
C THR A 104 32.41 44.28 -42.60
N ALA A 105 31.33 44.11 -43.36
CA ALA A 105 31.27 44.55 -44.74
C ALA A 105 31.47 46.06 -44.77
N GLN A 106 32.50 46.49 -45.50
CA GLN A 106 32.73 47.88 -45.83
C GLN A 106 31.92 48.17 -47.10
N SER A 107 30.61 48.29 -46.93
CA SER A 107 29.78 48.90 -47.97
C SER A 107 30.13 50.38 -48.08
N ASP A 108 29.93 50.96 -49.26
CA ASP A 108 30.14 52.40 -49.50
C ASP A 108 29.39 53.28 -48.50
N LEU A 109 28.33 52.73 -47.89
CA LEU A 109 27.43 53.41 -46.98
C LEU A 109 27.09 52.53 -45.78
N PRO A 110 27.07 53.09 -44.55
CA PRO A 110 26.70 52.35 -43.36
C PRO A 110 25.17 52.09 -43.29
N VAL A 111 24.71 51.30 -42.33
CA VAL A 111 23.29 50.93 -42.24
C VAL A 111 22.51 52.06 -41.57
N ALA A 112 21.61 52.70 -42.31
CA ALA A 112 20.67 53.67 -41.77
C ALA A 112 19.34 53.63 -42.53
N SER A 113 18.35 54.38 -42.05
CA SER A 113 17.00 54.40 -42.58
C SER A 113 16.53 55.82 -42.89
N THR A 114 15.67 55.93 -43.89
CA THR A 114 15.09 57.18 -44.39
C THR A 114 13.58 57.04 -44.38
N VAL A 115 12.88 58.00 -43.76
CA VAL A 115 11.43 58.08 -43.83
C VAL A 115 11.03 58.99 -44.97
N ILE A 116 10.13 58.51 -45.82
CA ILE A 116 9.67 59.17 -47.04
C ILE A 116 8.16 59.45 -47.00
N ALA A 117 7.73 60.53 -47.64
CA ALA A 117 6.33 60.89 -47.84
C ALA A 117 6.14 61.63 -49.18
N ARG A 118 4.90 61.83 -49.65
CA ARG A 118 4.64 62.59 -50.90
C ARG A 118 4.77 64.11 -50.77
N SER A 119 4.73 64.65 -49.55
CA SER A 119 5.05 66.03 -49.13
C SER A 119 4.28 66.36 -47.85
N GLY A 120 4.78 67.32 -47.07
CA GLY A 120 4.04 67.91 -45.95
C GLY A 120 4.28 67.33 -44.56
N MET A 121 5.34 66.53 -44.37
CA MET A 121 5.80 66.10 -43.05
C MET A 121 7.24 66.57 -42.82
N GLU A 122 7.53 67.09 -41.62
CA GLU A 122 8.88 67.49 -41.23
C GLU A 122 9.42 66.66 -40.06
N ARG A 123 8.54 66.24 -39.14
CA ARG A 123 8.91 65.55 -37.90
C ARG A 123 8.25 64.18 -37.78
N LEU A 124 8.89 63.25 -37.06
CA LEU A 124 8.34 61.92 -36.80
C LEU A 124 7.01 61.95 -36.04
N THR A 125 6.76 62.97 -35.21
CA THR A 125 5.50 63.10 -34.45
C THR A 125 4.26 63.23 -35.33
N GLU A 126 4.43 63.64 -36.59
CA GLU A 126 3.33 63.78 -37.57
C GLU A 126 2.85 62.43 -38.12
N LEU A 127 3.57 61.34 -37.81
CA LEU A 127 3.13 59.97 -38.10
C LEU A 127 1.98 59.50 -37.19
N ALA A 128 1.66 60.22 -36.11
CA ALA A 128 0.57 59.84 -35.21
C ALA A 128 -0.77 59.75 -35.98
N GLY A 129 -1.40 58.57 -35.94
CA GLY A 129 -2.64 58.27 -36.66
C GLY A 129 -2.48 58.09 -38.18
N LYS A 130 -1.25 57.96 -38.68
CA LYS A 130 -0.93 57.73 -40.10
C LYS A 130 -0.57 56.28 -40.37
N ARG A 131 -0.66 55.91 -41.65
CA ARG A 131 -0.21 54.61 -42.16
C ARG A 131 1.25 54.70 -42.60
N LEU A 132 2.12 53.89 -41.99
CA LEU A 132 3.54 53.80 -42.31
C LEU A 132 3.81 52.50 -43.08
N ALA A 133 4.21 52.62 -44.34
CA ALA A 133 4.63 51.49 -45.15
C ALA A 133 6.03 51.01 -44.70
N ILE A 134 6.14 49.72 -44.44
CA ILE A 134 7.38 49.07 -44.04
C ILE A 134 7.54 47.79 -44.84
N VAL A 135 8.77 47.30 -44.95
CA VAL A 135 9.05 46.02 -45.62
C VAL A 135 8.56 44.84 -44.77
N ALA A 136 8.98 44.77 -43.51
CA ALA A 136 8.60 43.78 -42.52
C ALA A 136 8.87 44.31 -41.10
N PRO A 137 8.11 43.92 -40.06
CA PRO A 137 8.38 44.30 -38.67
C PRO A 137 9.77 43.89 -38.16
N GLU A 138 10.32 42.80 -38.69
CA GLU A 138 11.62 42.23 -38.31
C GLU A 138 12.79 42.90 -39.06
N ALA A 139 12.52 43.74 -40.05
CA ALA A 139 13.56 44.34 -40.88
C ALA A 139 14.29 45.46 -40.12
N PHE A 140 15.54 45.20 -39.76
CA PHE A 140 16.36 46.15 -38.99
C PHE A 140 16.41 47.56 -39.60
N GLY A 141 17.02 47.71 -40.77
CA GLY A 141 17.08 49.00 -41.50
C GLY A 141 15.79 49.35 -42.27
N GLY A 142 14.79 48.45 -42.27
CA GLY A 142 13.52 48.65 -42.96
C GLY A 142 12.38 49.12 -42.06
N PHE A 143 12.57 49.06 -40.73
CA PHE A 143 11.59 49.52 -39.76
C PHE A 143 12.18 49.75 -38.35
N GLN A 144 12.88 48.76 -37.78
CA GLN A 144 13.25 48.79 -36.35
C GLN A 144 14.11 50.01 -35.98
N VAL A 145 14.99 50.44 -36.89
CA VAL A 145 15.78 51.67 -36.74
C VAL A 145 14.88 52.91 -36.60
N ILE A 146 13.86 53.05 -37.46
CA ILE A 146 12.89 54.16 -37.37
C ILE A 146 11.96 54.00 -36.16
N TRP A 147 11.62 52.77 -35.77
CA TRP A 147 10.87 52.52 -34.54
C TRP A 147 11.61 53.08 -33.31
N SER A 148 12.92 52.83 -33.20
CA SER A 148 13.74 53.44 -32.15
C SER A 148 13.71 54.97 -32.21
N GLU A 149 13.86 55.57 -33.39
CA GLU A 149 13.78 57.03 -33.54
C GLU A 149 12.40 57.59 -33.15
N MET A 150 11.31 56.91 -33.49
CA MET A 150 9.96 57.29 -33.06
C MET A 150 9.83 57.26 -31.54
N GLN A 151 10.36 56.22 -30.90
CA GLN A 151 10.28 56.05 -29.44
C GLN A 151 11.12 57.10 -28.69
N LYS A 152 12.27 57.51 -29.22
CA LYS A 152 13.09 58.60 -28.67
C LYS A 152 12.37 59.94 -28.65
N VAL A 153 11.50 60.18 -29.64
CA VAL A 153 10.71 61.42 -29.75
C VAL A 153 9.45 61.38 -28.88
N ASP A 154 8.67 60.29 -28.93
CA ASP A 154 7.54 60.04 -28.02
C ASP A 154 7.34 58.53 -27.85
N THR A 155 7.42 58.05 -26.61
CA THR A 155 7.30 56.62 -26.28
C THR A 155 5.95 56.01 -26.66
N ARG A 156 4.90 56.83 -26.86
CA ARG A 156 3.56 56.38 -27.30
C ARG A 156 3.36 56.47 -28.81
N LEU A 157 4.27 57.12 -29.55
CA LEU A 157 4.12 57.32 -31.00
C LEU A 157 4.04 56.00 -31.77
N PRO A 158 4.90 54.99 -31.54
CA PRO A 158 4.83 53.73 -32.28
C PRO A 158 3.46 53.04 -32.21
N ALA A 159 2.78 53.13 -31.06
CA ALA A 159 1.45 52.55 -30.86
C ALA A 159 0.32 53.34 -31.56
N GLN A 160 0.60 54.56 -32.02
CA GLN A 160 -0.34 55.44 -32.73
C GLN A 160 -0.20 55.34 -34.25
N VAL A 161 0.82 54.63 -34.75
CA VAL A 161 1.09 54.45 -36.19
C VAL A 161 0.50 53.13 -36.65
N GLU A 162 -0.25 53.15 -37.75
CA GLU A 162 -0.74 51.93 -38.39
C GLU A 162 0.33 51.40 -39.36
N LEU A 163 0.82 50.18 -39.14
CA LEU A 163 1.86 49.59 -39.99
C LEU A 163 1.24 48.93 -41.23
N VAL A 164 1.77 49.27 -42.40
CA VAL A 164 1.40 48.65 -43.69
C VAL A 164 2.59 47.84 -44.21
N THR A 165 2.54 46.52 -44.02
CA THR A 165 3.60 45.62 -44.46
C THR A 165 3.52 45.40 -45.98
N THR A 166 4.59 45.72 -46.69
CA THR A 166 4.68 45.60 -48.15
C THR A 166 5.40 44.34 -48.61
N GLY A 167 6.23 43.74 -47.75
CA GLY A 167 7.12 42.66 -48.14
C GLY A 167 8.30 43.16 -48.97
N TYR A 168 9.21 42.24 -49.30
CA TYR A 168 10.33 42.51 -50.19
C TYR A 168 9.86 42.41 -51.67
N PRO A 169 10.44 43.21 -52.59
CA PRO A 169 11.56 44.14 -52.39
C PRO A 169 11.18 45.47 -51.73
N MET A 170 12.16 46.13 -51.09
CA MET A 170 11.97 47.39 -50.35
C MET A 170 11.42 48.54 -51.22
N GLN A 171 11.61 48.50 -52.54
CA GLN A 171 10.98 49.44 -53.48
C GLN A 171 9.45 49.47 -53.37
N GLN A 172 8.81 48.36 -52.98
CA GLN A 172 7.36 48.31 -52.78
C GLN A 172 6.86 49.27 -51.69
N VAL A 173 7.71 49.65 -50.74
CA VAL A 173 7.41 50.69 -49.74
C VAL A 173 7.19 52.04 -50.41
N ALA A 174 8.10 52.45 -51.29
CA ALA A 174 7.98 53.70 -52.05
C ALA A 174 6.71 53.70 -52.93
N GLU A 175 6.42 52.57 -53.58
CA GLU A 175 5.21 52.40 -54.38
C GLU A 175 3.92 52.46 -53.55
N ALA A 176 3.92 51.94 -52.32
CA ALA A 176 2.77 52.01 -51.42
C ALA A 176 2.46 53.44 -51.01
N VAL A 177 3.49 54.27 -50.79
CA VAL A 177 3.34 55.70 -50.49
C VAL A 177 2.81 56.44 -51.72
N LEU A 178 3.39 56.21 -52.90
CA LEU A 178 2.95 56.82 -54.16
C LEU A 178 1.49 56.47 -54.50
N ALA A 179 1.09 55.21 -54.28
CA ALA A 179 -0.27 54.72 -54.50
C ALA A 179 -1.29 55.20 -53.44
N GLY A 180 -0.84 55.88 -52.37
CA GLY A 180 -1.70 56.29 -51.25
C GLY A 180 -2.22 55.15 -50.39
N ARG A 181 -1.60 53.97 -50.48
CA ARG A 181 -1.82 52.86 -49.54
C ARG A 181 -1.21 53.13 -48.17
N ALA A 182 -0.18 53.98 -48.13
CA ALA A 182 0.40 54.52 -46.91
C ALA A 182 0.64 56.03 -47.05
N ASP A 183 0.73 56.71 -45.92
CA ASP A 183 0.98 58.15 -45.84
C ASP A 183 2.48 58.48 -45.83
N ALA A 184 3.27 57.59 -45.23
CA ALA A 184 4.73 57.62 -45.21
C ALA A 184 5.29 56.20 -45.39
N GLY A 185 6.60 56.08 -45.63
CA GLY A 185 7.27 54.79 -45.76
C GLY A 185 8.71 54.81 -45.26
N VAL A 186 9.25 53.65 -44.89
CA VAL A 186 10.63 53.50 -44.43
C VAL A 186 11.48 52.79 -45.49
N LEU A 187 12.52 53.46 -45.96
CA LEU A 187 13.53 52.92 -46.86
C LEU A 187 14.88 52.83 -46.14
N ARG A 188 15.81 52.05 -46.71
CA ARG A 188 17.23 52.12 -46.36
C ARG A 188 17.80 53.46 -46.88
N SER A 189 18.81 53.99 -46.20
CA SER A 189 19.58 55.14 -46.65
C SER A 189 20.02 55.01 -48.12
N CYS A 190 19.99 56.11 -48.86
CA CYS A 190 20.32 56.23 -50.28
C CYS A 190 19.37 55.57 -51.28
N MET A 191 18.48 54.68 -50.82
CA MET A 191 17.50 54.02 -51.70
C MET A 191 16.55 55.04 -52.35
N LEU A 192 16.20 56.13 -51.66
CA LEU A 192 15.35 57.16 -52.24
C LEU A 192 16.04 57.81 -53.45
N GLU A 193 17.29 58.19 -53.29
CA GLU A 193 18.13 58.82 -54.31
C GLU A 193 18.37 57.86 -55.49
N ASP A 194 18.63 56.59 -55.23
CA ASP A 194 18.77 55.55 -56.25
C ASP A 194 17.47 55.38 -57.05
N LEU A 195 16.32 55.36 -56.38
CA LEU A 195 15.00 55.30 -57.02
C LEU A 195 14.71 56.55 -57.85
N GLN A 196 15.03 57.74 -57.34
CA GLN A 196 14.85 59.00 -58.05
C GLN A 196 15.80 59.14 -59.24
N THR A 197 17.00 58.58 -59.15
CA THR A 197 17.97 58.56 -60.26
C THR A 197 17.54 57.59 -61.35
N SER A 198 17.01 56.42 -60.97
CA SER A 198 16.57 55.39 -61.91
C SER A 198 15.25 55.71 -62.62
N ASP A 199 14.28 56.30 -61.92
CA ASP A 199 13.00 56.72 -62.50
C ASP A 199 12.51 58.05 -61.84
N PRO A 200 13.04 59.20 -62.31
CA PRO A 200 12.72 60.51 -61.74
C PRO A 200 11.23 60.87 -61.85
N ASP A 201 10.57 60.50 -62.94
CA ASP A 201 9.16 60.82 -63.18
C ASP A 201 8.24 60.12 -62.18
N ARG A 202 8.62 58.90 -61.78
CA ARG A 202 7.85 58.08 -60.84
C ARG A 202 8.14 58.42 -59.38
N PHE A 203 9.41 58.52 -59.00
CA PHE A 203 9.82 58.66 -57.59
C PHE A 203 10.14 60.10 -57.17
N GLY A 204 10.19 61.06 -58.11
CA GLY A 204 10.48 62.47 -57.82
C GLY A 204 9.44 63.17 -56.93
N ALA A 205 8.24 62.59 -56.80
CA ALA A 205 7.20 63.09 -55.89
C ALA A 205 7.45 62.70 -54.41
N LEU A 206 8.43 61.84 -54.12
CA LEU A 206 8.76 61.44 -52.75
C LEU A 206 9.80 62.37 -52.15
N THR A 207 9.58 62.77 -50.90
CA THR A 207 10.50 63.60 -50.11
C THR A 207 10.84 62.88 -48.82
N ALA A 208 12.13 62.85 -48.48
CA ALA A 208 12.58 62.42 -47.17
C ALA A 208 12.30 63.49 -46.10
N PHE A 209 12.02 63.07 -44.87
CA PHE A 209 11.77 63.98 -43.75
C PHE A 209 12.36 63.45 -42.43
N ALA A 210 12.27 64.26 -41.36
CA ALA A 210 12.89 63.97 -40.07
C ALA A 210 14.39 63.63 -40.20
N LEU A 211 15.10 64.42 -41.00
CA LEU A 211 16.50 64.14 -41.34
C LEU A 211 17.42 64.31 -40.12
N ASN A 212 18.33 63.37 -39.96
CA ASN A 212 19.47 63.45 -39.08
C ASN A 212 20.64 64.10 -39.86
N PRO A 213 21.07 65.33 -39.51
CA PRO A 213 22.10 66.05 -40.27
C PRO A 213 23.47 65.36 -40.28
N GLU A 214 23.88 64.76 -39.16
CA GLU A 214 25.17 64.08 -39.03
C GLU A 214 25.19 62.79 -39.86
N ALA A 215 24.09 62.03 -39.80
CA ALA A 215 23.94 60.82 -40.57
C ALA A 215 23.84 61.11 -42.08
N SER A 216 23.13 62.17 -42.45
CA SER A 216 23.00 62.59 -43.86
C SER A 216 24.33 63.09 -44.42
N ALA A 217 25.15 63.78 -43.62
CA ALA A 217 26.48 64.22 -44.03
C ALA A 217 27.45 63.03 -44.26
N THR A 218 27.33 61.99 -43.44
CA THR A 218 28.19 60.80 -43.52
C THR A 218 27.79 59.88 -44.67
N THR A 219 26.49 59.71 -44.90
CA THR A 219 25.95 58.88 -46.00
C THR A 219 25.88 59.62 -47.34
N GLN A 220 26.01 60.95 -47.36
CA GLN A 220 25.77 61.78 -48.54
C GLN A 220 24.35 61.62 -49.14
N CYS A 221 23.41 61.09 -48.36
CA CYS A 221 22.01 60.86 -48.75
C CYS A 221 21.09 61.35 -47.63
N ALA A 222 19.82 61.61 -47.96
CA ALA A 222 18.82 61.96 -46.97
C ALA A 222 18.60 60.78 -46.02
N THR A 223 18.95 60.96 -44.74
CA THR A 223 18.87 59.90 -43.71
C THR A 223 18.11 60.40 -42.50
N SER A 224 17.13 59.64 -42.01
CA SER A 224 16.25 60.02 -40.90
C SER A 224 16.64 59.39 -39.55
N SER A 225 17.62 58.49 -39.54
CA SER A 225 18.05 57.75 -38.35
C SER A 225 19.51 57.97 -37.97
N ALA A 226 19.90 57.47 -36.80
CA ALA A 226 21.31 57.20 -36.52
C ALA A 226 21.91 56.15 -37.48
N ILE A 227 23.24 56.10 -37.52
CA ILE A 227 24.01 55.16 -38.33
C ILE A 227 24.38 53.93 -37.50
N TYR A 228 24.25 52.74 -38.11
CA TYR A 228 24.59 51.45 -37.54
C TYR A 228 25.69 50.76 -38.36
N PRO A 229 26.46 49.83 -37.75
CA PRO A 229 27.49 49.09 -38.45
C PRO A 229 26.92 48.31 -39.66
N GLY A 230 27.80 48.01 -40.62
CA GLY A 230 27.50 47.19 -41.80
C GLY A 230 27.10 45.75 -41.46
N TRP A 231 26.98 44.89 -42.47
CA TRP A 231 26.67 43.48 -42.25
C TRP A 231 27.92 42.73 -41.73
N PRO A 232 27.86 41.98 -40.62
CA PRO A 232 29.02 41.23 -40.14
C PRO A 232 29.21 39.96 -40.95
N PHE A 233 30.48 39.58 -41.12
CA PHE A 233 30.86 38.21 -41.44
C PHE A 233 31.19 37.52 -40.12
N ALA A 234 30.38 36.55 -39.72
CA ALA A 234 30.49 35.88 -38.42
C ALA A 234 30.84 34.41 -38.60
N LYS A 235 31.70 33.88 -37.72
CA LYS A 235 31.97 32.45 -37.61
C LYS A 235 30.96 31.79 -36.70
N ALA A 236 30.57 30.57 -37.05
CA ALA A 236 29.82 29.70 -36.15
C ALA A 236 30.73 29.12 -35.04
N PRO A 237 30.18 28.60 -33.93
CA PRO A 237 30.97 28.04 -32.83
C PRO A 237 31.86 26.86 -33.24
N GLN A 238 31.38 26.00 -34.13
CA GLN A 238 32.07 24.79 -34.58
C GLN A 238 33.26 25.06 -35.51
N THR A 239 33.32 26.26 -36.11
CA THR A 239 34.39 26.67 -37.02
C THR A 239 35.69 26.87 -36.26
N THR A 240 36.76 26.20 -36.71
CA THR A 240 38.06 26.22 -36.03
C THR A 240 38.65 27.64 -35.99
N PRO A 241 39.32 28.03 -34.88
CA PRO A 241 39.97 29.33 -34.79
C PRO A 241 41.00 29.58 -35.91
N GLU A 242 41.68 28.53 -36.37
CA GLU A 242 42.65 28.57 -37.46
C GLU A 242 41.98 28.95 -38.79
N LEU A 243 40.87 28.28 -39.15
CA LEU A 243 40.12 28.58 -40.35
C LEU A 243 39.51 29.99 -40.27
N ALA A 244 38.91 30.35 -39.13
CA ALA A 244 38.35 31.68 -38.93
C ALA A 244 39.39 32.80 -39.09
N LYS A 245 40.62 32.59 -38.59
CA LYS A 245 41.73 33.52 -38.77
C LYS A 245 42.15 33.64 -40.24
N GLN A 246 42.27 32.51 -40.94
CA GLN A 246 42.61 32.49 -42.37
C GLN A 246 41.57 33.23 -43.21
N VAL A 247 40.28 32.97 -42.96
CA VAL A 247 39.16 33.66 -43.61
C VAL A 247 39.20 35.16 -43.31
N ALA A 248 39.38 35.56 -42.05
CA ALA A 248 39.47 36.98 -41.68
C ALA A 248 40.60 37.71 -42.42
N VAL A 249 41.79 37.10 -42.51
CA VAL A 249 42.92 37.67 -43.27
C VAL A 249 42.60 37.78 -44.76
N ALA A 250 41.99 36.75 -45.35
CA ALA A 250 41.60 36.75 -46.75
C ALA A 250 40.57 37.85 -47.06
N LEU A 251 39.57 38.03 -46.19
CA LEU A 251 38.56 39.09 -46.32
C LEU A 251 39.20 40.49 -46.26
N LEU A 252 40.09 40.74 -45.29
CA LEU A 252 40.75 42.03 -45.12
C LEU A 252 41.77 42.37 -46.22
N GLN A 253 42.18 41.40 -47.02
CA GLN A 253 43.08 41.59 -48.18
C GLN A 253 42.32 41.82 -49.49
N MET A 254 40.99 41.77 -49.49
CA MET A 254 40.20 42.02 -50.70
C MET A 254 40.30 43.49 -51.13
N GLU A 255 40.70 43.73 -52.38
CA GLU A 255 40.78 45.07 -52.98
C GLU A 255 39.64 45.35 -53.99
N THR A 256 38.84 44.33 -54.33
CA THR A 256 37.76 44.42 -55.33
C THR A 256 36.54 43.62 -54.88
N GLY A 257 35.35 43.99 -55.37
CA GLY A 257 34.09 43.38 -54.96
C GLY A 257 33.62 43.90 -53.59
N ASN A 258 33.08 43.01 -52.75
CA ASN A 258 32.68 43.39 -51.39
C ASN A 258 33.92 43.59 -50.52
N LEU A 259 34.22 44.83 -50.17
CA LEU A 259 35.32 45.15 -49.28
C LEU A 259 34.95 44.82 -47.84
N TRP A 260 35.95 44.43 -47.04
CA TRP A 260 35.77 44.07 -45.65
C TRP A 260 36.74 44.86 -44.78
N THR A 261 36.25 45.31 -43.64
CA THR A 261 37.06 45.96 -42.62
C THR A 261 37.07 45.16 -41.34
N VAL A 262 37.92 45.57 -40.40
CA VAL A 262 37.98 44.98 -39.06
C VAL A 262 36.59 45.03 -38.41
N PRO A 263 36.26 44.06 -37.55
CA PRO A 263 34.96 44.01 -36.89
C PRO A 263 34.58 45.35 -36.22
N LEU A 264 33.53 46.05 -36.70
CA LEU A 264 33.05 47.33 -36.13
C LEU A 264 32.23 47.16 -34.85
N ASP A 265 32.06 48.16 -33.98
CA ASP A 265 31.24 47.98 -32.76
C ASP A 265 29.73 47.78 -33.05
N TYR A 266 29.13 46.71 -32.51
CA TYR A 266 27.69 46.39 -32.63
C TYR A 266 26.90 46.76 -31.38
N GLN A 267 27.54 47.32 -30.34
CA GLN A 267 26.87 47.78 -29.14
C GLN A 267 25.66 48.70 -29.43
N PRO A 268 25.70 49.64 -30.39
CA PRO A 268 24.52 50.46 -30.72
C PRO A 268 23.31 49.65 -31.20
N VAL A 269 23.55 48.51 -31.85
CA VAL A 269 22.50 47.58 -32.29
C VAL A 269 21.84 46.93 -31.07
N HIS A 270 22.65 46.44 -30.11
CA HIS A 270 22.15 45.85 -28.87
C HIS A 270 21.41 46.86 -28.01
N GLU A 271 21.87 48.12 -27.96
CA GLU A 271 21.21 49.21 -27.25
C GLU A 271 19.82 49.48 -27.84
N LEU A 272 19.72 49.61 -29.16
CA LEU A 272 18.42 49.74 -29.84
C LEU A 272 17.49 48.57 -29.53
N MET A 273 17.98 47.32 -29.64
CA MET A 273 17.13 46.14 -29.40
C MET A 273 16.69 46.04 -27.94
N ARG A 274 17.54 46.49 -27.01
CA ARG A 274 17.23 46.53 -25.58
C ARG A 274 16.20 47.61 -25.25
N GLU A 275 16.32 48.80 -25.86
CA GLU A 275 15.33 49.88 -25.73
C GLU A 275 13.96 49.44 -26.24
N LEU A 276 13.93 48.79 -27.41
CA LEU A 276 12.70 48.28 -28.02
C LEU A 276 12.17 46.99 -27.36
N GLN A 277 12.95 46.35 -26.49
CA GLN A 277 12.65 45.02 -25.91
C GLN A 277 12.31 43.99 -27.01
N ILE A 278 13.21 43.85 -28.00
CA ILE A 278 13.07 42.91 -29.12
C ILE A 278 14.27 41.95 -29.19
N GLY A 279 14.11 40.86 -29.95
CA GLY A 279 15.13 39.82 -30.13
C GLY A 279 15.60 39.25 -28.78
N PRO A 280 16.91 39.26 -28.48
CA PRO A 280 17.45 38.67 -27.24
C PRO A 280 16.98 39.38 -25.96
N TYR A 281 16.31 40.54 -26.08
CA TYR A 281 15.81 41.33 -24.95
C TYR A 281 14.27 41.28 -24.79
N ALA A 282 13.55 40.52 -25.61
CA ALA A 282 12.07 40.49 -25.61
C ALA A 282 11.42 40.00 -24.31
N ARG A 283 12.20 39.52 -23.33
CA ARG A 283 11.69 38.94 -22.06
C ARG A 283 12.35 39.52 -20.81
N THR A 284 12.92 40.72 -20.88
CA THR A 284 13.56 41.35 -19.71
C THR A 284 12.60 42.17 -18.82
N GLY A 285 11.30 42.26 -19.19
CA GLY A 285 10.26 42.94 -18.41
C GLY A 285 9.40 42.01 -17.52
N PRO A 286 8.59 42.56 -16.59
CA PRO A 286 7.67 41.78 -15.78
C PRO A 286 6.55 41.16 -16.62
N VAL A 287 6.40 39.83 -16.55
CA VAL A 287 5.37 39.06 -17.28
C VAL A 287 3.97 39.49 -16.82
N SER A 288 3.09 39.83 -17.75
CA SER A 288 1.69 40.14 -17.43
C SER A 288 0.89 38.87 -17.12
N VAL A 289 -0.17 39.00 -16.30
CA VAL A 289 -1.06 37.86 -15.98
C VAL A 289 -1.74 37.29 -17.24
N GLN A 290 -2.01 38.13 -18.24
CA GLN A 290 -2.60 37.68 -19.51
C GLN A 290 -1.63 36.83 -20.33
N GLU A 291 -0.36 37.23 -20.42
CA GLU A 291 0.68 36.45 -21.10
C GLU A 291 0.91 35.11 -20.40
N PHE A 292 0.94 35.11 -19.06
CA PHE A 292 1.06 33.87 -18.28
C PHE A 292 -0.09 32.88 -18.58
N ILE A 293 -1.33 33.37 -18.64
CA ILE A 293 -2.47 32.49 -18.97
C ILE A 293 -2.37 31.99 -20.41
N ALA A 294 -1.95 32.84 -21.36
CA ALA A 294 -1.81 32.45 -22.75
C ALA A 294 -0.75 31.35 -22.94
N ASP A 295 0.42 31.53 -22.32
CA ASP A 295 1.55 30.60 -22.41
C ASP A 295 1.26 29.25 -21.76
N TYR A 296 0.55 29.26 -20.63
CA TYR A 296 0.30 28.06 -19.83
C TYR A 296 -1.14 27.52 -19.95
N ARG A 297 -1.93 27.96 -20.93
CA ARG A 297 -3.36 27.59 -21.04
C ARG A 297 -3.61 26.09 -20.98
N GLU A 298 -2.81 25.29 -21.69
CA GLU A 298 -2.98 23.84 -21.76
C GLU A 298 -2.67 23.20 -20.40
N TRP A 299 -1.61 23.67 -19.74
CA TRP A 299 -1.24 23.23 -18.40
C TRP A 299 -2.27 23.62 -17.33
N LEU A 300 -2.83 24.83 -17.44
CA LEU A 300 -3.90 25.30 -16.55
C LEU A 300 -5.17 24.45 -16.70
N ILE A 301 -5.53 24.06 -17.94
CA ILE A 301 -6.65 23.16 -18.22
C ILE A 301 -6.40 21.78 -17.61
N VAL A 302 -5.21 21.20 -17.83
CA VAL A 302 -4.83 19.90 -17.26
C VAL A 302 -4.87 19.94 -15.73
N PHE A 303 -4.35 21.00 -15.12
CA PHE A 303 -4.37 21.18 -13.67
C PHE A 303 -5.80 21.29 -13.12
N ALA A 304 -6.66 22.08 -13.77
CA ALA A 304 -8.07 22.20 -13.40
C ALA A 304 -8.82 20.85 -13.51
N ALA A 305 -8.56 20.09 -14.58
CA ALA A 305 -9.13 18.76 -14.77
C ALA A 305 -8.66 17.76 -13.68
N ALA A 306 -7.37 17.80 -13.32
CA ALA A 306 -6.82 16.98 -12.25
C ALA A 306 -7.45 17.29 -10.88
N LEU A 307 -7.64 18.59 -10.56
CA LEU A 307 -8.33 19.01 -9.34
C LEU A 307 -9.79 18.56 -9.33
N MET A 308 -10.51 18.69 -10.46
CA MET A 308 -11.89 18.22 -10.58
C MET A 308 -11.98 16.71 -10.39
N PHE A 309 -11.08 15.94 -11.02
CA PHE A 309 -11.00 14.49 -10.84
C PHE A 309 -10.72 14.12 -9.38
N TRP A 310 -9.78 14.78 -8.72
CA TRP A 310 -9.46 14.55 -7.32
C TRP A 310 -10.65 14.82 -6.40
N ALA A 311 -11.38 15.91 -6.63
CA ALA A 311 -12.60 16.23 -5.87
C ALA A 311 -13.68 15.16 -6.05
N LEU A 312 -13.95 14.75 -7.29
CA LEU A 312 -14.92 13.68 -7.60
C LEU A 312 -14.52 12.34 -6.98
N TYR A 313 -13.22 12.00 -7.06
CA TYR A 313 -12.69 10.78 -6.47
C TYR A 313 -12.80 10.79 -4.94
N SER A 314 -12.48 11.92 -4.29
CA SER A 314 -12.61 12.08 -2.84
C SER A 314 -14.05 11.86 -2.37
N VAL A 315 -15.02 12.49 -3.04
CA VAL A 315 -16.46 12.30 -2.75
C VAL A 315 -16.89 10.85 -2.98
N ARG A 316 -16.42 10.20 -4.06
CA ARG A 316 -16.71 8.80 -4.37
C ARG A 316 -16.19 7.85 -3.28
N ILE A 317 -14.97 8.08 -2.80
CA ILE A 317 -14.35 7.27 -1.73
C ILE A 317 -15.10 7.46 -0.42
N GLU A 318 -15.37 8.70 -0.02
CA GLU A 318 -16.07 8.96 1.23
C GLU A 318 -17.47 8.33 1.23
N THR A 319 -18.20 8.46 0.12
CA THR A 319 -19.52 7.84 -0.02
C THR A 319 -19.46 6.31 -0.01
N LEU A 320 -18.46 5.70 -0.65
CA LEU A 320 -18.28 4.25 -0.64
C LEU A 320 -17.93 3.72 0.75
N VAL A 321 -17.02 4.39 1.45
CA VAL A 321 -16.63 4.03 2.83
C VAL A 321 -17.85 4.10 3.74
N ARG A 322 -18.59 5.21 3.73
CA ARG A 322 -19.82 5.37 4.54
C ARG A 322 -20.85 4.27 4.25
N ARG A 323 -21.02 3.88 2.98
CA ARG A 323 -21.93 2.76 2.61
C ARG A 323 -21.44 1.42 3.15
N ARG A 324 -20.15 1.11 3.04
CA ARG A 324 -19.58 -0.16 3.51
C ARG A 324 -19.57 -0.27 5.03
N THR A 325 -19.26 0.82 5.74
CA THR A 325 -19.33 0.86 7.20
C THR A 325 -20.73 0.57 7.69
N ARG A 326 -21.77 1.21 7.12
CA ARG A 326 -23.17 0.94 7.50
C ARG A 326 -23.58 -0.51 7.26
N ALA A 327 -23.28 -1.06 6.08
CA ALA A 327 -23.59 -2.45 5.78
C ALA A 327 -22.86 -3.44 6.70
N LEU A 328 -21.62 -3.12 7.10
CA LEU A 328 -20.85 -3.93 8.03
C LEU A 328 -21.42 -3.84 9.46
N ASP A 329 -21.82 -2.66 9.90
CA ASP A 329 -22.44 -2.45 11.21
C ASP A 329 -23.80 -3.16 11.31
N GLU A 330 -24.62 -3.11 10.26
CA GLU A 330 -25.89 -3.85 10.17
C GLU A 330 -25.66 -5.36 10.23
N ALA A 331 -24.69 -5.90 9.47
CA ALA A 331 -24.35 -7.31 9.51
C ALA A 331 -23.79 -7.74 10.87
N ASN A 332 -22.95 -6.92 11.50
CA ASN A 332 -22.41 -7.19 12.84
C ASN A 332 -23.49 -7.15 13.91
N ALA A 333 -24.48 -6.25 13.82
CA ALA A 333 -25.61 -6.22 14.73
C ALA A 333 -26.44 -7.51 14.59
N HIS A 334 -26.76 -7.91 13.35
CA HIS A 334 -27.49 -9.15 13.08
C HIS A 334 -26.78 -10.39 13.63
N LEU A 335 -25.47 -10.53 13.38
CA LEU A 335 -24.68 -11.66 13.89
C LEU A 335 -24.62 -11.69 15.42
N LYS A 336 -24.56 -10.53 16.07
CA LYS A 336 -24.60 -10.45 17.54
C LYS A 336 -25.95 -10.92 18.07
N ASP A 337 -27.04 -10.51 17.44
CA ASP A 337 -28.39 -10.91 17.84
C ASP A 337 -28.57 -12.43 17.66
N GLU A 338 -28.18 -12.99 16.51
CA GLU A 338 -28.17 -14.44 16.27
C GLU A 338 -27.35 -15.21 17.31
N MET A 339 -26.16 -14.69 17.66
CA MET A 339 -25.30 -15.31 18.67
C MET A 339 -25.95 -15.30 20.06
N ILE A 340 -26.61 -14.20 20.45
CA ILE A 340 -27.32 -14.09 21.72
C ILE A 340 -28.50 -15.08 21.75
N GLU A 341 -29.28 -15.17 20.67
CA GLU A 341 -30.38 -16.13 20.58
C GLU A 341 -29.89 -17.57 20.68
N ARG A 342 -28.82 -17.91 19.97
CA ARG A 342 -28.19 -19.24 20.05
C ARG A 342 -27.71 -19.56 21.45
N GLN A 343 -27.03 -18.63 22.11
CA GLN A 343 -26.58 -18.82 23.49
C GLN A 343 -27.74 -19.03 24.47
N ARG A 344 -28.85 -18.30 24.29
CA ARG A 344 -30.07 -18.49 25.09
C ARG A 344 -30.69 -19.87 24.84
N ALA A 345 -30.76 -20.32 23.60
CA ALA A 345 -31.26 -21.65 23.25
C ALA A 345 -30.38 -22.75 23.87
N GLU A 346 -29.06 -22.66 23.72
CA GLU A 346 -28.12 -23.63 24.31
C GLU A 346 -28.20 -23.65 25.85
N ALA A 347 -28.39 -22.49 26.50
CA ALA A 347 -28.58 -22.41 27.94
C ALA A 347 -29.91 -23.04 28.39
N ALA A 348 -30.99 -22.79 27.65
CA ALA A 348 -32.31 -23.39 27.90
C ALA A 348 -32.26 -24.91 27.72
N ASP A 349 -31.62 -25.41 26.66
CA ASP A 349 -31.44 -26.85 26.42
C ASP A 349 -30.65 -27.53 27.55
N ARG A 350 -29.55 -26.91 28.00
CA ARG A 350 -28.79 -27.39 29.16
C ARG A 350 -29.64 -27.42 30.43
N GLN A 351 -30.53 -26.45 30.63
CA GLN A 351 -31.44 -26.45 31.76
C GLN A 351 -32.48 -27.57 31.64
N HIS A 352 -33.10 -27.75 30.47
CA HIS A 352 -34.05 -28.83 30.22
C HIS A 352 -33.42 -30.21 30.44
N LEU A 353 -32.20 -30.44 29.95
CA LEU A 353 -31.49 -31.71 30.18
C LEU A 353 -31.27 -31.98 31.69
N ARG A 354 -30.94 -30.95 32.47
CA ARG A 354 -30.78 -31.08 33.93
C ARG A 354 -32.10 -31.38 34.63
N GLU A 355 -33.19 -30.77 34.18
CA GLU A 355 -34.53 -31.02 34.72
C GLU A 355 -35.00 -32.45 34.38
N LEU A 356 -34.79 -32.91 33.14
CA LEU A 356 -35.10 -34.27 32.72
C LEU A 356 -34.31 -35.33 33.50
N GLU A 357 -33.02 -35.11 33.74
CA GLU A 357 -32.19 -35.98 34.58
C GLU A 357 -32.75 -36.09 36.01
N HIS A 358 -33.18 -34.96 36.59
CA HIS A 358 -33.79 -34.93 37.92
C HIS A 358 -35.13 -35.67 37.96
N VAL A 359 -35.99 -35.44 36.97
CA VAL A 359 -37.28 -36.14 36.82
C VAL A 359 -37.08 -37.65 36.61
N ALA A 360 -36.07 -38.05 35.85
CA ALA A 360 -35.72 -39.46 35.68
C ALA A 360 -35.34 -40.12 37.02
N ARG A 361 -34.48 -39.47 37.83
CA ARG A 361 -34.12 -39.96 39.17
C ARG A 361 -35.34 -40.06 40.11
N LEU A 362 -36.26 -39.09 40.04
CA LEU A 362 -37.50 -39.11 40.82
C LEU A 362 -38.48 -40.19 40.34
N SER A 363 -38.57 -40.44 39.03
CA SER A 363 -39.46 -41.47 38.47
C SER A 363 -39.00 -42.87 38.87
N ILE A 364 -37.69 -43.13 38.80
CA ILE A 364 -37.09 -44.38 39.29
C ILE A 364 -37.38 -44.57 40.79
N LEU A 365 -37.29 -43.50 41.59
CA LEU A 365 -37.66 -43.54 43.01
C LEU A 365 -39.15 -43.87 43.21
N GLY A 366 -40.02 -43.31 42.36
CA GLY A 366 -41.47 -43.53 42.39
C GLY A 366 -41.87 -44.97 42.06
N GLU A 367 -41.28 -45.56 41.02
CA GLU A 367 -41.49 -46.97 40.64
C GLU A 367 -41.07 -47.93 41.76
N MET A 368 -40.10 -47.54 42.57
CA MET A 368 -39.54 -48.37 43.65
C MET A 368 -39.97 -47.96 45.06
N ALA A 369 -40.95 -47.06 45.17
CA ALA A 369 -41.47 -46.58 46.45
C ALA A 369 -41.96 -47.74 47.35
N SER A 370 -42.51 -48.80 46.74
CA SER A 370 -42.95 -50.00 47.46
C SER A 370 -41.78 -50.76 48.11
N SER A 371 -40.63 -50.85 47.43
CA SER A 371 -39.45 -51.53 47.96
C SER A 371 -38.84 -50.73 49.11
N ILE A 372 -38.77 -49.41 48.98
CA ILE A 372 -38.29 -48.50 50.03
C ILE A 372 -39.20 -48.56 51.25
N ALA A 373 -40.52 -48.54 51.03
CA ALA A 373 -41.49 -48.68 52.10
C ALA A 373 -41.29 -50.02 52.83
N HIS A 374 -41.00 -51.10 52.09
CA HIS A 374 -40.71 -52.40 52.69
C HIS A 374 -39.45 -52.36 53.58
N GLU A 375 -38.35 -51.80 53.09
CA GLU A 375 -37.09 -51.70 53.84
C GLU A 375 -37.14 -50.76 55.03
N LEU A 376 -37.95 -49.69 54.98
CA LEU A 376 -38.18 -48.83 56.15
C LEU A 376 -39.12 -49.49 57.15
N ASN A 377 -40.12 -50.23 56.67
CA ASN A 377 -41.07 -50.92 57.53
C ASN A 377 -40.40 -52.05 58.32
N GLN A 378 -39.36 -52.69 57.80
CA GLN A 378 -38.62 -53.75 58.52
C GLN A 378 -38.04 -53.28 59.88
N PRO A 379 -37.12 -52.29 59.95
CA PRO A 379 -36.57 -51.82 61.22
C PRO A 379 -37.63 -51.16 62.11
N LEU A 380 -38.61 -50.46 61.52
CA LEU A 380 -39.71 -49.85 62.28
C LEU A 380 -40.61 -50.91 62.93
N SER A 381 -40.91 -52.00 62.23
CA SER A 381 -41.66 -53.14 62.77
C SER A 381 -40.87 -53.84 63.86
N ALA A 382 -39.55 -54.00 63.69
CA ALA A 382 -38.68 -54.54 64.74
C ALA A 382 -38.71 -53.67 66.01
N ILE A 383 -38.57 -52.34 65.88
CA ILE A 383 -38.68 -51.40 67.01
C ILE A 383 -40.03 -51.55 67.71
N SER A 384 -41.13 -51.58 66.93
CA SER A 384 -42.49 -51.73 67.46
C SER A 384 -42.66 -53.05 68.22
N ASN A 385 -42.14 -54.16 67.67
CA ASN A 385 -42.18 -55.49 68.30
C ASN A 385 -41.39 -55.53 69.61
N TYR A 386 -40.18 -54.96 69.65
CA TYR A 386 -39.41 -54.86 70.89
C TYR A 386 -40.17 -54.02 71.94
N ALA A 387 -40.80 -52.90 71.53
CA ALA A 387 -41.52 -52.03 72.46
C ALA A 387 -42.77 -52.70 73.02
N GLN A 388 -43.51 -53.41 72.16
CA GLN A 388 -44.68 -54.19 72.58
C GLN A 388 -44.28 -55.37 73.47
N GLY A 389 -43.16 -56.03 73.17
CA GLY A 389 -42.56 -57.07 74.01
C GLY A 389 -42.20 -56.57 75.41
N CYS A 390 -41.57 -55.40 75.51
CA CYS A 390 -41.32 -54.73 76.79
C CYS A 390 -42.63 -54.48 77.55
N LEU A 391 -43.64 -53.89 76.89
CA LEU A 391 -44.92 -53.57 77.52
C LEU A 391 -45.65 -54.82 78.05
N LEU A 392 -45.64 -55.92 77.29
CA LEU A 392 -46.20 -57.21 77.71
C LEU A 392 -45.51 -57.77 78.95
N ARG A 393 -44.17 -57.70 79.01
CA ARG A 393 -43.38 -58.17 80.17
C ARG A 393 -43.56 -57.28 81.40
N ILE A 394 -43.67 -55.95 81.21
CA ILE A 394 -43.98 -54.99 82.28
C ILE A 394 -45.35 -55.31 82.89
N LYS A 395 -46.39 -55.47 82.07
CA LYS A 395 -47.75 -55.82 82.54
C LYS A 395 -47.82 -57.16 83.26
N ALA A 396 -46.96 -58.12 82.90
CA ALA A 396 -46.88 -59.43 83.53
C ALA A 396 -46.02 -59.44 84.82
N GLY A 397 -45.45 -58.31 85.25
CA GLY A 397 -44.60 -58.22 86.46
C GLY A 397 -43.25 -58.94 86.33
N ARG A 398 -42.77 -59.22 85.10
CA ARG A 398 -41.56 -60.00 84.82
C ARG A 398 -40.51 -59.22 84.03
N PHE A 399 -40.47 -57.91 84.17
CA PHE A 399 -39.54 -57.04 83.44
C PHE A 399 -38.32 -56.69 84.31
N SER A 400 -37.12 -57.02 83.82
CA SER A 400 -35.85 -56.74 84.49
C SER A 400 -35.11 -55.55 83.87
N GLU A 401 -34.12 -55.02 84.59
CA GLU A 401 -33.21 -54.00 84.08
C GLU A 401 -32.42 -54.47 82.85
N GLU A 402 -32.02 -55.75 82.82
CA GLU A 402 -31.32 -56.35 81.69
C GLU A 402 -32.21 -56.43 80.42
N ASP A 403 -33.50 -56.73 80.59
CA ASP A 403 -34.48 -56.70 79.49
C ASP A 403 -34.68 -55.27 78.95
N MET A 404 -34.64 -54.26 79.82
CA MET A 404 -34.71 -52.85 79.40
C MET A 404 -33.48 -52.45 78.59
N LYS A 405 -32.29 -52.79 79.07
CA LYS A 405 -31.03 -52.47 78.39
C LYS A 405 -30.97 -53.11 77.01
N ARG A 406 -31.22 -54.41 76.92
CA ARG A 406 -31.20 -55.15 75.65
C ARG A 406 -32.23 -54.62 74.66
N ALA A 407 -33.47 -54.38 75.09
CA ALA A 407 -34.49 -53.86 74.19
C ALA A 407 -34.17 -52.44 73.70
N SER A 408 -33.56 -51.60 74.55
CA SER A 408 -33.15 -50.24 74.17
C SER A 408 -31.98 -50.26 73.18
N GLU A 409 -31.00 -51.15 73.37
CA GLU A 409 -29.87 -51.35 72.43
C GLU A 409 -30.34 -51.84 71.06
N GLU A 410 -31.26 -52.82 71.03
CA GLU A 410 -31.84 -53.33 69.78
C GLU A 410 -32.68 -52.26 69.06
N MET A 411 -33.54 -51.52 69.77
CA MET A 411 -34.30 -50.42 69.18
C MET A 411 -33.39 -49.32 68.63
N ALA A 412 -32.34 -48.95 69.35
CA ALA A 412 -31.37 -47.94 68.90
C ALA A 412 -30.65 -48.40 67.62
N GLY A 413 -30.21 -49.66 67.56
CA GLY A 413 -29.58 -50.23 66.37
C GLY A 413 -30.51 -50.28 65.16
N GLN A 414 -31.80 -50.61 65.35
CA GLN A 414 -32.79 -50.57 64.25
C GLN A 414 -33.12 -49.15 63.81
N ALA A 415 -33.16 -48.18 64.73
CA ALA A 415 -33.38 -46.77 64.40
C ALA A 415 -32.21 -46.21 63.57
N GLU A 416 -30.97 -46.60 63.89
CA GLU A 416 -29.79 -46.24 63.11
C GLU A 416 -29.83 -46.84 61.69
N ARG A 417 -30.26 -48.10 61.54
CA ARG A 417 -30.47 -48.72 60.22
C ARG A 417 -31.52 -47.97 59.40
N ALA A 418 -32.66 -47.62 59.99
CA ALA A 418 -33.68 -46.83 59.30
C ALA A 418 -33.15 -45.45 58.87
N ALA A 419 -32.36 -44.78 59.73
CA ALA A 419 -31.72 -43.51 59.40
C ALA A 419 -30.72 -43.62 58.24
N LEU A 420 -29.98 -44.72 58.15
CA LEU A 420 -29.07 -44.99 57.04
C LEU A 420 -29.82 -45.16 55.70
N VAL A 421 -30.96 -45.85 55.68
CA VAL A 421 -31.81 -46.00 54.49
C VAL A 421 -32.30 -44.61 54.02
N VAL A 422 -32.81 -43.80 54.93
CA VAL A 422 -33.25 -42.42 54.62
C VAL A 422 -32.09 -41.56 54.10
N LYS A 423 -30.89 -41.68 54.69
CA LYS A 423 -29.70 -40.93 54.27
C LYS A 423 -29.29 -41.29 52.84
N ARG A 424 -29.35 -42.58 52.46
CA ARG A 424 -29.03 -43.04 51.10
C ARG A 424 -30.04 -42.51 50.06
N ILE A 425 -31.34 -42.57 50.36
CA ILE A 425 -32.39 -42.03 49.48
C ILE A 425 -32.20 -40.52 49.30
N ARG A 426 -31.97 -39.79 50.39
CA ARG A 426 -31.74 -38.34 50.34
C ARG A 426 -30.48 -37.99 49.54
N ALA A 427 -29.42 -38.78 49.63
CA ALA A 427 -28.20 -38.60 48.85
C ALA A 427 -28.41 -38.86 47.35
N PHE A 428 -29.22 -39.85 46.99
CA PHE A 428 -29.56 -40.14 45.59
C PHE A 428 -30.40 -39.03 44.95
N VAL A 429 -31.34 -38.45 45.71
CA VAL A 429 -32.22 -37.36 45.24
C VAL A 429 -31.51 -36.00 45.23
N ARG A 430 -30.59 -35.76 46.17
CA ARG A 430 -29.92 -34.46 46.33
C ARG A 430 -28.67 -34.36 45.46
N LYS A 431 -28.70 -33.45 44.49
CA LYS A 431 -27.51 -32.97 43.79
C LYS A 431 -26.67 -32.11 44.75
N ARG A 432 -25.46 -32.54 45.12
CA ARG A 432 -24.48 -31.68 45.83
C ARG A 432 -23.37 -31.32 44.83
N GLU A 433 -22.94 -30.06 44.83
CA GLU A 433 -21.70 -29.65 44.15
C GLU A 433 -20.54 -30.38 44.85
N SER A 434 -19.86 -31.26 44.12
CA SER A 434 -18.67 -31.98 44.58
C SER A 434 -17.54 -30.96 44.80
N GLN A 435 -17.01 -30.90 46.03
CA GLN A 435 -15.86 -30.06 46.34
C GLN A 435 -14.60 -30.91 46.19
N ARG A 436 -14.08 -31.00 44.96
CA ARG A 436 -12.84 -31.74 44.69
C ARG A 436 -11.64 -30.95 45.23
N ALA A 437 -10.81 -31.61 46.04
CA ALA A 437 -9.55 -31.09 46.56
C ALA A 437 -8.50 -32.22 46.56
N PRO A 438 -7.21 -31.91 46.71
CA PRO A 438 -6.20 -32.95 46.86
C PRO A 438 -6.47 -33.79 48.12
N VAL A 439 -6.60 -35.11 47.95
CA VAL A 439 -6.84 -36.05 49.04
C VAL A 439 -5.65 -37.01 49.16
N ASP A 440 -5.06 -37.02 50.36
CA ASP A 440 -4.15 -38.09 50.80
C ASP A 440 -4.95 -39.36 51.11
N ILE A 441 -4.76 -40.39 50.29
CA ILE A 441 -5.45 -41.68 50.41
C ILE A 441 -4.98 -42.47 51.63
N ALA A 442 -3.72 -42.37 52.04
CA ALA A 442 -3.25 -43.05 53.25
C ALA A 442 -3.96 -42.49 54.47
N ALA A 443 -3.96 -41.17 54.62
CA ALA A 443 -4.67 -40.48 55.70
C ALA A 443 -6.19 -40.74 55.67
N LEU A 444 -6.79 -40.83 54.48
CA LEU A 444 -8.22 -41.15 54.33
C LEU A 444 -8.54 -42.57 54.82
N LEU A 445 -7.70 -43.55 54.51
CA LEU A 445 -7.88 -44.94 54.93
C LEU A 445 -7.70 -45.10 56.45
N GLU A 446 -6.72 -44.41 57.03
CA GLU A 446 -6.51 -44.35 58.49
C GLU A 446 -7.74 -43.75 59.21
N ASP A 447 -8.23 -42.60 58.75
CA ASP A 447 -9.44 -41.98 59.31
C ASP A 447 -10.67 -42.89 59.18
N SER A 448 -10.78 -43.60 58.05
CA SER A 448 -11.87 -44.55 57.81
C SER A 448 -11.79 -45.76 58.74
N ALA A 449 -10.58 -46.21 59.10
CA ALA A 449 -10.36 -47.34 60.00
C ALA A 449 -10.97 -47.14 61.37
N ALA A 450 -10.88 -45.92 61.93
CA ALA A 450 -11.52 -45.59 63.20
C ALA A 450 -13.05 -45.77 63.16
N ILE A 451 -13.68 -45.53 61.99
CA ILE A 451 -15.13 -45.60 61.83
C ILE A 451 -15.62 -47.04 61.72
N TYR A 452 -14.93 -47.89 60.94
CA TYR A 452 -15.37 -49.28 60.75
C TYR A 452 -14.84 -50.25 61.81
N ALA A 453 -13.89 -49.86 62.66
CA ALA A 453 -13.30 -50.70 63.71
C ALA A 453 -14.35 -51.37 64.62
N ALA A 454 -15.39 -50.64 65.02
CA ALA A 454 -16.46 -51.20 65.85
C ALA A 454 -17.24 -52.31 65.13
N SER A 455 -17.47 -52.18 63.83
CA SER A 455 -18.18 -53.16 63.03
C SER A 455 -17.33 -54.39 62.71
N THR A 456 -16.05 -54.21 62.38
CA THR A 456 -15.11 -55.32 62.13
C THR A 456 -14.84 -56.11 63.41
N ASN A 457 -14.67 -55.43 64.56
CA ASN A 457 -14.48 -56.10 65.86
C ASN A 457 -15.71 -56.89 66.28
N ARG A 458 -16.92 -56.34 66.14
CA ARG A 458 -18.17 -57.07 66.43
C ARG A 458 -18.35 -58.29 65.53
N ALA A 459 -17.92 -58.21 64.28
CA ALA A 459 -18.00 -59.29 63.31
C ALA A 459 -16.82 -60.28 63.38
N GLY A 460 -15.81 -60.05 64.23
CA GLY A 460 -14.62 -60.89 64.31
C GLY A 460 -13.80 -60.93 63.01
N VAL A 461 -13.77 -59.83 62.26
CA VAL A 461 -13.05 -59.70 60.98
C VAL A 461 -11.68 -59.06 61.23
N SER A 462 -10.59 -59.73 60.85
CA SER A 462 -9.25 -59.13 60.85
C SER A 462 -9.08 -58.22 59.64
N VAL A 463 -8.47 -57.05 59.83
CA VAL A 463 -8.24 -56.08 58.75
C VAL A 463 -6.74 -55.91 58.54
N ASP A 464 -6.28 -56.16 57.33
CA ASP A 464 -4.92 -55.93 56.87
C ASP A 464 -4.90 -54.73 55.90
N LEU A 465 -4.08 -53.73 56.22
CA LEU A 465 -3.94 -52.50 55.45
C LEU A 465 -2.56 -52.49 54.78
N ALA A 466 -2.55 -52.72 53.47
CA ALA A 466 -1.34 -52.80 52.65
C ALA A 466 -1.20 -51.58 51.73
N LEU A 467 -0.49 -50.56 52.20
CA LEU A 467 -0.25 -49.31 51.46
C LEU A 467 1.17 -49.31 50.86
N ALA A 468 1.29 -48.92 49.59
CA ALA A 468 2.59 -48.59 49.00
C ALA A 468 3.09 -47.23 49.53
N ASP A 469 4.40 -47.03 49.61
CA ASP A 469 4.99 -45.78 50.14
C ASP A 469 4.84 -44.58 49.17
N ASP A 470 4.51 -44.80 47.90
CA ASP A 470 4.55 -43.81 46.82
C ASP A 470 3.18 -43.42 46.23
N LEU A 471 2.12 -43.40 47.05
CA LEU A 471 0.76 -43.08 46.61
C LEU A 471 0.64 -41.64 46.08
N PRO A 472 0.17 -41.41 44.84
CA PRO A 472 -0.11 -40.06 44.36
C PRO A 472 -1.35 -39.46 45.04
N PRO A 473 -1.40 -38.13 45.25
CA PRO A 473 -2.62 -37.45 45.68
C PRO A 473 -3.70 -37.56 44.59
N VAL A 474 -4.97 -37.63 44.99
CA VAL A 474 -6.11 -37.66 44.06
C VAL A 474 -7.00 -36.43 44.24
N MET A 475 -7.47 -35.82 43.14
CA MET A 475 -8.39 -34.69 43.20
C MET A 475 -9.82 -35.18 43.42
N ALA A 476 -10.25 -35.20 44.69
CA ALA A 476 -11.53 -35.78 45.06
C ALA A 476 -12.25 -35.10 46.22
N ASP A 477 -13.55 -35.37 46.34
CA ASP A 477 -14.31 -35.05 47.54
C ASP A 477 -14.01 -36.13 48.61
N ARG A 478 -13.23 -35.74 49.62
CA ARG A 478 -12.79 -36.62 50.72
C ARG A 478 -13.95 -37.36 51.38
N VAL A 479 -15.10 -36.70 51.57
CA VAL A 479 -16.27 -37.30 52.24
C VAL A 479 -16.93 -38.34 51.34
N GLN A 480 -17.00 -38.08 50.04
CA GLN A 480 -17.56 -39.04 49.09
C GLN A 480 -16.67 -40.28 48.96
N LEU A 481 -15.34 -40.13 48.90
CA LEU A 481 -14.43 -41.29 48.89
C LEU A 481 -14.48 -42.09 50.19
N GLN A 482 -14.54 -41.42 51.36
CA GLN A 482 -14.74 -42.09 52.65
C GLN A 482 -16.02 -42.93 52.64
N GLN A 483 -17.11 -42.41 52.07
CA GLN A 483 -18.37 -43.15 51.96
C GLN A 483 -18.24 -44.38 51.06
N VAL A 484 -17.49 -44.30 49.96
CA VAL A 484 -17.19 -45.46 49.11
C VAL A 484 -16.46 -46.54 49.91
N ILE A 485 -15.40 -46.16 50.63
CA ILE A 485 -14.61 -47.08 51.46
C ILE A 485 -15.49 -47.77 52.49
N LEU A 486 -16.26 -47.00 53.27
CA LEU A 486 -17.15 -47.56 54.31
C LEU A 486 -18.20 -48.51 53.73
N ASN A 487 -18.75 -48.18 52.55
CA ASN A 487 -19.71 -49.03 51.87
C ASN A 487 -19.07 -50.36 51.40
N LEU A 488 -17.85 -50.31 50.87
CA LEU A 488 -17.11 -51.52 50.49
C LEU A 488 -16.76 -52.39 51.69
N VAL A 489 -16.29 -51.80 52.78
CA VAL A 489 -15.98 -52.52 54.02
C VAL A 489 -17.23 -53.18 54.61
N GLN A 490 -18.36 -52.47 54.64
CA GLN A 490 -19.61 -53.07 55.14
C GLN A 490 -20.08 -54.22 54.25
N ASN A 491 -19.99 -54.07 52.92
CA ASN A 491 -20.34 -55.16 52.00
C ASN A 491 -19.44 -56.39 52.20
N ALA A 492 -18.14 -56.18 52.45
CA ALA A 492 -17.20 -57.25 52.77
C ALA A 492 -17.54 -57.96 54.09
N ILE A 493 -17.87 -57.21 55.15
CA ILE A 493 -18.28 -57.78 56.44
C ILE A 493 -19.53 -58.65 56.26
N ASP A 494 -20.54 -58.15 55.56
CA ASP A 494 -21.78 -58.88 55.31
C ASP A 494 -21.52 -60.19 54.53
N ALA A 495 -20.62 -60.15 53.53
CA ALA A 495 -20.26 -61.32 52.73
C ALA A 495 -19.55 -62.42 53.53
N MET A 496 -18.97 -62.05 54.69
CA MET A 496 -18.30 -62.97 55.62
C MET A 496 -19.18 -63.43 56.79
N GLY A 497 -20.49 -63.10 56.78
CA GLY A 497 -21.41 -63.40 57.89
C GLY A 497 -21.47 -64.87 58.28
N GLU A 498 -21.39 -65.79 57.30
CA GLU A 498 -21.43 -67.24 57.48
C GLU A 498 -20.03 -67.89 57.49
N THR A 499 -18.97 -67.12 57.25
CA THR A 499 -17.57 -67.60 57.26
C THR A 499 -17.10 -67.87 58.69
N PRO A 500 -16.35 -68.94 59.00
CA PRO A 500 -15.78 -69.17 60.34
C PRO A 500 -14.91 -67.99 60.79
N PRO A 501 -14.98 -67.53 62.06
CA PRO A 501 -14.24 -66.34 62.53
C PRO A 501 -12.74 -66.37 62.26
N GLN A 502 -12.10 -67.55 62.32
CA GLN A 502 -10.66 -67.71 62.07
C GLN A 502 -10.27 -67.43 60.60
N GLU A 503 -11.23 -67.42 59.70
CA GLU A 503 -11.03 -67.27 58.26
C GLU A 503 -11.60 -65.94 57.73
N ARG A 504 -12.10 -65.07 58.61
CA ARG A 504 -12.62 -63.74 58.28
C ARG A 504 -11.48 -62.73 58.16
N GLY A 505 -10.96 -62.55 56.95
CA GLY A 505 -9.95 -61.54 56.65
C GLY A 505 -10.46 -60.50 55.65
N LEU A 506 -10.12 -59.23 55.89
CA LEU A 506 -10.33 -58.11 54.98
C LEU A 506 -8.97 -57.50 54.63
N ILE A 507 -8.65 -57.41 53.34
CA ILE A 507 -7.41 -56.79 52.87
C ILE A 507 -7.78 -55.51 52.11
N ILE A 508 -7.26 -54.37 52.56
CA ILE A 508 -7.37 -53.09 51.87
C ILE A 508 -5.99 -52.74 51.33
N ARG A 509 -5.87 -52.68 50.00
CA ARG A 509 -4.61 -52.36 49.33
C ARG A 509 -4.73 -51.09 48.50
N ALA A 510 -3.80 -50.17 48.66
CA ALA A 510 -3.62 -49.00 47.80
C ALA A 510 -2.22 -49.02 47.17
N ALA A 511 -2.15 -48.82 45.86
CA ALA A 511 -0.88 -48.73 45.14
C ALA A 511 -1.01 -47.81 43.92
N ARG A 512 0.10 -47.22 43.49
CA ARG A 512 0.18 -46.54 42.20
C ARG A 512 -0.14 -47.53 41.08
N HIS A 513 -0.97 -47.11 40.13
CA HIS A 513 -1.32 -47.88 38.95
C HIS A 513 -1.67 -46.95 37.80
N ASP A 514 -0.84 -46.99 36.75
CA ASP A 514 -1.05 -46.19 35.56
C ASP A 514 -1.99 -46.94 34.61
N ASP A 515 -3.11 -46.32 34.27
CA ASP A 515 -4.09 -46.87 33.33
C ASP A 515 -3.63 -46.57 31.89
N PRO A 516 -3.50 -47.58 31.01
CA PRO A 516 -3.03 -47.39 29.62
C PRO A 516 -3.84 -46.38 28.80
N SER A 517 -5.08 -46.12 29.18
CA SER A 517 -6.01 -45.21 28.50
C SER A 517 -6.21 -43.88 29.23
N ARG A 518 -5.94 -43.82 30.53
CA ARG A 518 -6.24 -42.64 31.37
C ARG A 518 -5.03 -42.04 32.10
N GLY A 519 -3.85 -42.61 31.95
CA GLY A 519 -2.60 -42.06 32.47
C GLY A 519 -2.31 -42.47 33.93
N ALA A 520 -1.51 -41.66 34.62
CA ALA A 520 -1.05 -41.98 35.97
C ALA A 520 -2.19 -41.94 37.00
N GLY A 521 -2.22 -42.90 37.91
CA GLY A 521 -3.30 -43.00 38.89
C GLY A 521 -2.99 -43.87 40.09
N LEU A 522 -4.00 -44.04 40.93
CA LEU A 522 -3.98 -44.88 42.11
C LEU A 522 -5.07 -45.95 42.01
N CYS A 523 -4.71 -47.17 42.37
CA CYS A 523 -5.62 -48.29 42.49
C CYS A 523 -5.85 -48.61 43.97
N LEU A 524 -7.10 -48.51 44.40
CA LEU A 524 -7.58 -48.93 45.71
C LEU A 524 -8.40 -50.20 45.56
N SER A 525 -8.05 -51.24 46.32
CA SER A 525 -8.82 -52.49 46.31
C SER A 525 -9.20 -52.94 47.71
N VAL A 526 -10.43 -53.44 47.84
CA VAL A 526 -10.96 -54.06 49.06
C VAL A 526 -11.26 -55.52 48.73
N ARG A 527 -10.59 -56.43 49.43
CA ARG A 527 -10.73 -57.88 49.25
C ARG A 527 -11.23 -58.54 50.52
N ASP A 528 -12.32 -59.30 50.42
CA ASP A 528 -12.83 -60.14 51.49
C ASP A 528 -12.51 -61.63 51.25
N HIS A 529 -12.80 -62.47 52.26
CA HIS A 529 -12.71 -63.93 52.20
C HIS A 529 -14.08 -64.61 52.38
N GLY A 530 -15.15 -63.88 51.99
CA GLY A 530 -16.54 -64.32 52.11
C GLY A 530 -16.99 -65.24 50.98
N HIS A 531 -18.30 -65.30 50.74
CA HIS A 531 -18.92 -66.19 49.75
C HIS A 531 -18.64 -65.83 48.27
N GLY A 532 -17.99 -64.69 48.00
CA GLY A 532 -17.68 -64.22 46.64
C GLY A 532 -18.93 -63.89 45.80
N MET A 533 -18.75 -63.78 44.48
CA MET A 533 -19.81 -63.47 43.53
C MET A 533 -19.72 -64.40 42.30
N THR A 534 -20.85 -64.84 41.76
CA THR A 534 -20.86 -65.66 40.54
C THR A 534 -20.49 -64.82 39.31
N PRO A 535 -19.96 -65.41 38.22
CA PRO A 535 -19.64 -64.67 37.00
C PRO A 535 -20.82 -63.86 36.43
N GLN A 536 -22.03 -64.43 36.45
CA GLN A 536 -23.26 -63.75 36.04
C GLN A 536 -23.62 -62.56 36.94
N ALA A 537 -23.41 -62.68 38.26
CA ALA A 537 -23.65 -61.58 39.18
C ALA A 537 -22.61 -60.46 39.07
N MET A 538 -21.41 -60.79 38.58
CA MET A 538 -20.33 -59.83 38.36
C MET A 538 -20.56 -58.96 37.13
N GLU A 539 -21.32 -59.43 36.11
CA GLU A 539 -21.72 -58.60 34.96
C GLU A 539 -22.63 -57.44 35.39
N HIS A 540 -23.54 -57.69 36.33
CA HIS A 540 -24.43 -56.69 36.91
C HIS A 540 -23.84 -55.99 38.14
N PHE A 541 -22.53 -56.16 38.38
CA PHE A 541 -21.83 -55.54 39.50
C PHE A 541 -22.04 -54.03 39.48
N ALA A 542 -22.48 -53.46 40.59
CA ALA A 542 -22.76 -52.02 40.75
C ALA A 542 -23.80 -51.43 39.77
N GLU A 543 -24.67 -52.25 39.17
CA GLU A 543 -25.94 -51.76 38.62
C GLU A 543 -26.88 -51.35 39.76
N ALA A 544 -27.60 -50.24 39.57
CA ALA A 544 -28.55 -49.77 40.58
C ALA A 544 -29.62 -50.84 40.81
N PHE A 545 -29.86 -51.14 42.09
CA PHE A 545 -30.88 -52.08 42.55
C PHE A 545 -30.61 -53.56 42.25
N TYR A 546 -29.42 -53.91 41.73
CA TYR A 546 -28.97 -55.29 41.66
C TYR A 546 -28.40 -55.73 43.03
N THR A 547 -28.93 -56.84 43.58
CA THR A 547 -28.52 -57.39 44.88
C THR A 547 -28.77 -58.88 44.94
N THR A 548 -27.86 -59.61 45.60
CA THR A 548 -28.02 -61.04 45.90
C THR A 548 -28.45 -61.27 47.36
N LYS A 549 -28.57 -60.20 48.16
CA LYS A 549 -28.99 -60.24 49.57
C LYS A 549 -30.53 -60.20 49.66
N PRO A 550 -31.18 -61.10 50.42
CA PRO A 550 -32.64 -61.13 50.58
C PRO A 550 -33.27 -59.81 51.08
N GLU A 551 -32.52 -59.01 51.85
CA GLU A 551 -32.99 -57.73 52.43
C GLU A 551 -32.15 -56.52 51.97
N GLY A 552 -31.43 -56.61 50.86
CA GLY A 552 -30.57 -55.53 50.36
C GLY A 552 -31.20 -54.72 49.23
N VAL A 553 -31.09 -53.39 49.27
CA VAL A 553 -31.61 -52.48 48.23
C VAL A 553 -30.86 -52.51 46.90
N GLY A 554 -29.62 -53.01 46.87
CA GLY A 554 -28.73 -52.91 45.69
C GLY A 554 -28.25 -51.49 45.34
N LEU A 555 -28.47 -50.50 46.21
CA LEU A 555 -28.08 -49.10 45.95
C LEU A 555 -26.63 -48.76 46.30
N GLY A 556 -25.99 -49.53 47.19
CA GLY A 556 -24.68 -49.19 47.75
C GLY A 556 -23.59 -49.15 46.68
N LEU A 557 -23.45 -50.23 45.91
CA LEU A 557 -22.39 -50.34 44.90
C LEU A 557 -22.63 -49.41 43.70
N ALA A 558 -23.89 -49.19 43.32
CA ALA A 558 -24.23 -48.22 42.26
C ALA A 558 -23.88 -46.78 42.65
N LEU A 559 -24.11 -46.41 43.91
CA LEU A 559 -23.66 -45.13 44.44
C LEU A 559 -22.13 -45.04 44.48
N SER A 560 -21.44 -46.12 44.89
CA SER A 560 -19.99 -46.18 44.84
C SER A 560 -19.44 -45.99 43.43
N ARG A 561 -20.02 -46.65 42.42
CA ARG A 561 -19.66 -46.47 41.00
C ARG A 561 -19.91 -45.04 40.54
N SER A 562 -21.08 -44.48 40.82
CA SER A 562 -21.42 -43.10 40.44
C SER A 562 -20.48 -42.07 41.06
N ILE A 563 -20.07 -42.26 42.32
CA ILE A 563 -19.06 -41.41 42.98
C ILE A 563 -17.72 -41.56 42.27
N VAL A 564 -17.25 -42.78 42.00
CA VAL A 564 -15.95 -43.01 41.35
C VAL A 564 -15.90 -42.43 39.93
N GLU A 565 -16.96 -42.62 39.14
CA GLU A 565 -17.08 -42.05 37.79
C GLU A 565 -17.19 -40.52 37.82
N ALA A 566 -17.87 -39.96 38.82
CA ALA A 566 -17.89 -38.52 39.07
C ALA A 566 -16.52 -37.97 39.52
N HIS A 567 -15.52 -38.82 39.77
CA HIS A 567 -14.11 -38.47 39.99
C HIS A 567 -13.22 -38.97 38.83
N GLU A 568 -13.81 -39.19 37.65
CA GLU A 568 -13.11 -39.62 36.42
C GLU A 568 -12.43 -40.99 36.52
N GLY A 569 -12.76 -41.74 37.58
CA GLY A 569 -12.28 -43.08 37.83
C GLY A 569 -13.10 -44.18 37.16
N TRP A 570 -12.79 -45.42 37.51
CA TRP A 570 -13.60 -46.59 37.19
C TRP A 570 -13.61 -47.59 38.36
N MET A 571 -14.64 -48.43 38.41
CA MET A 571 -14.86 -49.42 39.48
C MET A 571 -15.22 -50.79 38.89
N ARG A 572 -14.54 -51.84 39.33
CA ARG A 572 -14.72 -53.22 38.85
C ARG A 572 -14.70 -54.22 40.00
N ALA A 573 -15.26 -55.40 39.75
CA ALA A 573 -15.14 -56.57 40.62
C ALA A 573 -14.25 -57.62 39.94
N GLU A 574 -13.43 -58.28 40.73
CA GLU A 574 -12.50 -59.32 40.31
C GLU A 574 -12.64 -60.54 41.24
N GLN A 575 -12.53 -61.73 40.67
CA GLN A 575 -12.41 -62.96 41.44
C GLN A 575 -10.93 -63.17 41.83
N PRO A 576 -10.61 -63.32 43.13
CA PRO A 576 -9.23 -63.59 43.56
C PRO A 576 -8.67 -64.91 43.00
N GLU A 577 -7.35 -64.97 42.78
CA GLU A 577 -6.67 -66.13 42.14
C GLU A 577 -6.79 -67.43 42.95
N ASP A 578 -6.91 -67.35 44.27
CA ASP A 578 -7.13 -68.50 45.16
C ASP A 578 -8.62 -68.90 45.28
N GLY A 579 -9.50 -68.25 44.51
CA GLY A 579 -10.91 -68.59 44.34
C GLY A 579 -11.82 -68.19 45.50
N ARG A 580 -11.30 -67.60 46.57
CA ARG A 580 -12.05 -67.27 47.79
C ARG A 580 -12.35 -65.77 47.91
N GLY A 581 -13.62 -65.44 48.13
CA GLY A 581 -14.09 -64.07 48.37
C GLY A 581 -14.25 -63.23 47.11
N LEU A 582 -14.36 -61.91 47.29
CA LEU A 582 -14.48 -60.92 46.21
C LEU A 582 -13.40 -59.84 46.37
N ARG A 583 -12.84 -59.37 45.25
CA ARG A 583 -11.98 -58.18 45.22
C ARG A 583 -12.67 -57.08 44.43
N VAL A 584 -12.96 -55.96 45.09
CA VAL A 584 -13.45 -54.75 44.43
C VAL A 584 -12.29 -53.81 44.19
N VAL A 585 -12.14 -53.34 42.95
CA VAL A 585 -11.04 -52.48 42.50
C VAL A 585 -11.59 -51.15 42.02
N ILE A 586 -11.01 -50.07 42.52
CA ILE A 586 -11.30 -48.69 42.12
C ILE A 586 -10.00 -48.06 41.63
N TRP A 587 -10.06 -47.43 40.47
CA TRP A 587 -8.99 -46.58 39.94
C TRP A 587 -9.42 -45.11 39.95
N LEU A 588 -8.50 -44.24 40.37
CA LEU A 588 -8.67 -42.78 40.38
C LEU A 588 -7.45 -42.12 39.72
N PRO A 589 -7.64 -41.03 38.95
CA PRO A 589 -6.55 -40.29 38.34
C PRO A 589 -5.71 -39.57 39.41
N ALA A 590 -4.40 -39.54 39.19
CA ALA A 590 -3.50 -38.72 40.01
C ALA A 590 -3.79 -37.22 39.76
N GLY A 591 -3.75 -36.42 40.81
CA GLY A 591 -3.80 -34.96 40.68
C GLY A 591 -2.52 -34.42 40.04
N ASP A 592 -2.65 -33.39 39.21
CA ASP A 592 -1.50 -32.72 38.59
C ASP A 592 -0.69 -32.00 39.68
N GLN A 593 0.62 -32.23 39.76
CA GLN A 593 1.46 -31.67 40.83
C GLN A 593 1.61 -30.14 40.74
N ASP A 594 1.18 -29.52 39.63
CA ASP A 594 1.21 -28.08 39.40
C ASP A 594 -0.02 -27.32 39.97
N GLU A 595 -1.04 -28.02 40.50
CA GLU A 595 -2.24 -27.44 41.15
C GLU A 595 -2.31 -27.66 42.68
N LEU A 596 -1.22 -28.11 43.31
CA LEU A 596 -1.13 -28.46 44.74
C LEU A 596 -0.52 -27.35 45.62
#